data_AF-A0ABD5SK42-F1
#
_entry.id   AF-A0ABD5SK42-F1
#
_cell.length_a   1.000
_cell.length_b   1.000
_cell.length_c   1.000
_cell.angle_alpha   90.00
_cell.angle_beta   90.00
_cell.angle_gamma   90.00
#
_symmetry.space_group_name_H-M   'P 1'
#
loop_
_entity.id
_entity.type
_entity.pdbx_description
1 polymer ?
#
loop_
_entity_poly.entity_id
_entity_poly.type
_entity_poly.pdbx_seq_one_letter_code
_entity_poly.pdbx_strand_id
1 'polypeptide(L)'
;KLDNFSIDQQPLEQLINNTQLKHQEYRDDRYVAALDVNHYQAAHLFYLMRAVTPGSYQVPSPLVEDMYRPERRGLGETFDAITIKNVAK
;
A
#
# COMPACT_ATOMS: atom_id res chain seq x y z
N LYS A 1 10.81 10.35 12.71
CA LYS A 1 9.42 10.81 12.95
C LYS A 1 8.77 11.02 11.59
N LEU A 2 7.53 10.58 11.40
CA LEU A 2 6.81 10.64 10.10
C LEU A 2 6.54 12.08 9.64
N ASP A 3 6.67 13.04 10.56
CA ASP A 3 6.39 14.47 10.44
C ASP A 3 7.13 15.16 9.26
N ASN A 4 8.21 14.56 8.73
CA ASN A 4 9.00 15.12 7.62
C ASN A 4 8.84 14.35 6.28
N PHE A 5 7.94 13.37 6.21
CA PHE A 5 7.75 12.59 4.98
C PHE A 5 6.68 13.24 4.10
N SER A 6 7.02 13.53 2.85
CA SER A 6 6.14 14.13 1.87
C SER A 6 6.16 13.35 0.56
N ILE A 7 4.99 13.15 -0.04
CA ILE A 7 4.81 12.54 -1.35
C ILE A 7 4.19 13.59 -2.26
N ASP A 8 4.77 13.82 -3.42
CA ASP A 8 4.30 14.83 -4.38
C ASP A 8 4.08 16.21 -3.74
N GLN A 9 5.00 16.60 -2.84
CA GLN A 9 4.94 17.84 -2.05
C GLN A 9 3.80 17.93 -1.04
N GLN A 10 2.98 16.90 -0.89
CA GLN A 10 1.96 16.81 0.16
C GLN A 10 2.50 16.08 1.40
N PRO A 11 2.30 16.63 2.61
CA PRO A 11 2.64 15.93 3.84
C PRO A 11 1.89 14.60 3.94
N LEU A 12 2.60 13.56 4.38
CA LEU A 12 2.01 12.23 4.56
C LEU A 12 0.78 12.24 5.47
N GLU A 13 0.83 13.03 6.55
CA GLU A 13 -0.28 13.20 7.49
C GLU A 13 -1.55 13.71 6.79
N GLN A 14 -1.42 14.66 5.86
CA GLN A 14 -2.54 15.17 5.10
C GLN A 14 -3.16 14.08 4.21
N LEU A 15 -2.34 13.28 3.53
CA LEU A 15 -2.79 12.18 2.67
C LEU A 15 -3.54 11.10 3.47
N ILE A 16 -3.03 10.75 4.65
CA ILE A 16 -3.66 9.81 5.57
C ILE A 16 -5.00 10.36 6.06
N ASN A 17 -5.02 11.62 6.51
CA ASN A 17 -6.24 12.26 7.04
C ASN A 17 -7.35 12.41 5.97
N ASN A 18 -6.97 12.51 4.69
CA ASN A 18 -7.90 12.56 3.57
C ASN A 18 -8.49 11.19 3.19
N THR A 19 -8.07 10.10 3.85
CA THR A 19 -8.50 8.74 3.52
C THR A 19 -9.47 8.21 4.57
N GLN A 20 -10.68 7.85 4.15
CA GLN A 20 -11.73 7.31 5.03
C GLN A 20 -11.51 5.81 5.28
N LEU A 21 -10.56 5.49 6.16
CA LEU A 21 -10.23 4.12 6.54
C LEU A 21 -11.26 3.55 7.54
N LYS A 22 -11.85 2.41 7.22
CA LYS A 22 -12.79 1.69 8.11
C LYS A 22 -12.13 0.54 8.85
N HIS A 23 -11.14 -0.10 8.22
CA HIS A 23 -10.44 -1.24 8.78
C HIS A 23 -9.06 -1.38 8.16
N GLN A 24 -8.11 -1.90 8.94
CA GLN A 24 -6.77 -2.24 8.50
C GLN A 24 -6.28 -3.51 9.18
N GLU A 25 -5.61 -4.37 8.42
CA GLU A 25 -5.02 -5.62 8.88
C GLU A 25 -3.61 -5.77 8.31
N TYR A 26 -2.68 -6.21 9.16
CA TYR A 26 -1.31 -6.53 8.79
C TYR A 26 -1.13 -8.04 8.89
N ARG A 27 -1.28 -8.73 7.75
CA ARG A 27 -1.10 -10.17 7.66
C ARG A 27 0.33 -10.49 7.27
N ASP A 28 0.73 -11.74 7.47
CA ASP A 28 2.08 -12.19 7.16
C ASP A 28 2.44 -12.07 5.67
N ASP A 29 1.45 -12.20 4.77
CA ASP A 29 1.62 -12.23 3.32
C ASP A 29 1.04 -10.99 2.60
N ARG A 30 0.26 -10.14 3.30
CA ARG A 30 -0.42 -9.00 2.68
C ARG A 30 -0.86 -7.93 3.68
N TYR A 31 -0.96 -6.70 3.18
CA TYR A 31 -1.66 -5.61 3.83
C TYR A 31 -3.10 -5.54 3.29
N VAL A 32 -4.09 -5.43 4.17
CA VAL A 32 -5.52 -5.31 3.80
C VAL A 32 -6.10 -4.06 4.44
N ALA A 33 -6.86 -3.29 3.66
CA ALA A 33 -7.56 -2.11 4.14
C ALA A 33 -8.98 -2.07 3.55
N ALA A 34 -9.96 -1.71 4.38
CA ALA A 34 -11.32 -1.40 3.93
C ALA A 34 -11.52 0.12 3.94
N LEU A 35 -11.98 0.66 2.82
CA LEU A 35 -12.09 2.10 2.59
C LEU A 35 -13.51 2.48 2.19
N ASP A 36 -13.91 3.67 2.58
CA ASP A 36 -15.04 4.37 1.96
C ASP A 36 -14.50 5.25 0.82
N VAL A 37 -14.66 4.76 -0.42
CA VAL A 37 -14.08 5.38 -1.61
C VAL A 37 -15.11 6.31 -2.26
N ASN A 38 -14.76 7.58 -2.40
CA ASN A 38 -15.55 8.60 -3.08
C ASN A 38 -14.96 8.89 -4.47
N HIS A 39 -15.81 9.07 -5.47
CA HIS A 39 -15.41 9.41 -6.84
C HIS A 39 -14.55 10.69 -6.94
N TYR A 40 -14.75 11.65 -6.05
CA TYR A 40 -14.07 12.96 -6.09
C TYR A 40 -12.83 13.05 -5.20
N GLN A 41 -12.49 11.97 -4.47
CA GLN A 41 -11.40 11.99 -3.50
C GLN A 41 -10.56 10.73 -3.59
N ALA A 42 -9.30 10.89 -3.98
CA ALA A 42 -8.34 9.81 -3.99
C ALA A 42 -8.00 9.37 -2.57
N ALA A 43 -8.09 8.06 -2.33
CA ALA A 43 -7.63 7.43 -1.09
C ALA A 43 -6.13 7.09 -1.20
N HIS A 44 -5.38 7.38 -0.14
CA HIS A 44 -3.95 7.14 -0.06
C HIS A 44 -3.66 6.21 1.10
N LEU A 45 -3.02 5.07 0.81
CA LEU A 45 -2.67 4.07 1.80
C LEU A 45 -1.15 3.92 1.91
N PHE A 46 -0.69 3.82 3.15
CA PHE A 46 0.71 3.68 3.47
C PHE A 46 0.90 2.57 4.49
N TYR A 47 1.90 1.73 4.26
CA TYR A 47 2.27 0.66 5.16
C TYR A 47 3.79 0.57 5.26
N LEU A 48 4.28 0.14 6.42
CA LEU A 48 5.69 -0.10 6.65
C LEU A 48 5.99 -1.58 6.41
N MET A 49 7.08 -1.86 5.71
CA MET A 49 7.59 -3.21 5.52
C MET A 49 9.08 -3.29 5.86
N ARG A 50 9.55 -4.50 6.18
CA ARG A 50 10.96 -4.77 6.46
C ARG A 50 11.45 -5.93 5.60
N ALA A 51 12.50 -5.69 4.82
CA ALA A 51 13.22 -6.76 4.13
C ALA A 51 14.06 -7.57 5.14
N VAL A 52 13.95 -8.91 5.09
CA VAL A 52 14.57 -9.80 6.09
C VAL A 52 15.53 -10.78 5.40
N THR A 53 15.01 -11.68 4.58
CA THR A 53 15.80 -12.75 3.95
C THR A 53 16.34 -12.30 2.59
N PRO A 54 17.65 -12.43 2.33
CA PRO A 54 18.21 -12.17 1.00
C PRO A 54 17.66 -13.13 -0.06
N GLY A 55 17.37 -12.60 -1.24
CA GLY A 55 16.78 -13.37 -2.34
C GLY A 55 16.14 -12.47 -3.41
N SER A 56 15.67 -13.09 -4.49
CA SER A 56 14.84 -12.43 -5.51
C SER A 56 13.39 -12.88 -5.34
N TYR A 57 12.48 -11.92 -5.25
CA TYR A 57 11.06 -12.16 -4.96
C TYR A 57 10.19 -11.46 -6.00
N GLN A 58 9.14 -12.15 -6.44
CA GLN A 58 8.11 -11.55 -7.29
C GLN A 58 7.25 -10.59 -6.48
N VAL A 59 6.85 -9.46 -7.06
CA VAL A 59 5.97 -8.49 -6.40
C VAL A 59 4.56 -8.61 -6.94
N PRO A 60 3.57 -9.04 -6.13
CA PRO A 60 2.19 -9.14 -6.60
C PRO A 60 1.61 -7.76 -6.92
N SER A 61 0.81 -7.69 -7.99
CA SER A 61 0.02 -6.49 -8.29
C SER A 61 -0.90 -6.12 -7.13
N PRO A 62 -1.00 -4.82 -6.79
CA PRO A 62 -2.01 -4.38 -5.85
C PRO A 62 -3.41 -4.57 -6.45
N LEU A 63 -4.35 -5.00 -5.60
CA LEU A 63 -5.75 -5.24 -5.96
C LEU A 63 -6.65 -4.34 -5.12
N VAL A 64 -7.66 -3.77 -5.78
CA VAL A 64 -8.80 -3.13 -5.14
C VAL A 64 -10.08 -3.71 -5.71
N GLU A 65 -11.06 -3.99 -4.87
CA GLU A 65 -12.38 -4.50 -5.29
C GLU A 65 -13.49 -3.92 -4.42
N ASP A 66 -14.69 -3.83 -4.99
CA ASP A 66 -15.91 -3.53 -4.25
C ASP A 66 -16.37 -4.79 -3.48
N MET A 67 -16.52 -4.66 -2.16
CA MET A 67 -16.86 -5.79 -1.28
C MET A 67 -18.20 -6.47 -1.61
N TYR A 68 -19.14 -5.75 -2.24
CA TYR A 68 -20.48 -6.25 -2.56
C TYR A 68 -20.71 -6.44 -4.07
N ARG A 69 -19.76 -5.99 -4.90
CA ARG A 69 -19.78 -6.06 -6.37
C ARG A 69 -18.40 -6.46 -6.89
N PRO A 70 -17.97 -7.72 -6.69
CA PRO A 70 -16.60 -8.16 -6.99
C PRO A 70 -16.21 -8.04 -8.48
N GLU A 71 -17.19 -7.93 -9.38
CA GLU A 71 -16.96 -7.61 -10.78
C GLU A 71 -16.35 -6.21 -10.98
N ARG A 72 -16.52 -5.31 -10.00
CA ARG A 72 -15.88 -3.98 -9.95
C ARG A 72 -14.57 -4.08 -9.19
N ARG A 73 -13.50 -4.27 -9.93
CA ARG A 73 -12.14 -4.38 -9.40
C ARG A 73 -11.12 -3.67 -10.28
N GLY A 74 -10.03 -3.25 -9.66
CA GLY A 74 -8.85 -2.69 -10.31
C GLY A 74 -7.60 -3.47 -9.93
N LEU A 75 -6.77 -3.76 -10.93
CA LEU A 75 -5.43 -4.31 -10.75
C LEU A 75 -4.43 -3.22 -11.09
N GLY A 76 -3.55 -2.89 -10.15
CA GLY A 76 -2.48 -1.93 -10.40
C GLY A 76 -1.27 -2.57 -11.06
N GLU A 77 -0.44 -1.71 -11.66
CA GLU A 77 0.87 -2.11 -12.16
C GLU A 77 1.80 -2.48 -11.00
N THR A 78 2.75 -3.36 -11.29
CA THR A 78 3.78 -3.79 -10.35
C THR A 78 5.09 -4.04 -11.10
N PHE A 79 6.20 -4.03 -10.37
CA PHE A 79 7.49 -4.45 -10.91
C PHE A 79 7.60 -5.98 -10.86
N ASP A 80 8.32 -6.57 -11.80
CA ASP A 80 8.42 -8.04 -11.89
C ASP A 80 9.06 -8.66 -10.65
N ALA A 81 10.20 -8.12 -10.20
CA ALA A 81 10.93 -8.67 -9.06
C ALA A 81 11.68 -7.61 -8.26
N ILE A 82 11.80 -7.86 -6.96
CA ILE A 82 12.68 -7.13 -6.05
C ILE A 82 13.82 -8.05 -5.58
N THR A 83 15.03 -7.51 -5.51
CA THR A 83 16.19 -8.23 -4.96
C THR A 83 16.52 -7.68 -3.58
N ILE A 84 16.40 -8.53 -2.57
CA ILE A 84 16.88 -8.25 -1.22
C ILE A 84 18.33 -8.69 -1.13
N LYS A 85 19.23 -7.73 -0.93
CA LYS A 85 20.66 -8.00 -0.71
C LYS A 85 20.94 -7.93 0.78
N ASN A 86 21.79 -8.84 1.25
CA ASN A 86 22.39 -8.65 2.56
C ASN A 86 23.31 -7.44 2.47
N VAL A 87 23.01 -6.40 3.26
CA VAL A 87 23.95 -5.31 3.47
C VAL A 87 24.97 -5.80 4.50
N ALA A 88 25.77 -6.79 4.10
CA ALA A 88 27.01 -7.07 4.81
C ALA A 88 27.87 -5.81 4.63
N LYS A 89 28.33 -5.27 5.75
CA LYS A 89 29.19 -4.10 5.79
C LYS A 89 30.45 -4.29 4.96
#